data_AF-A0AAD1X527-F1
#
_entry.id   AF-A0AAD1X527-F1
#
_cell.length_a   1.000
_cell.length_b   1.000
_cell.length_c   1.000
_cell.angle_alpha   90.00
_cell.angle_beta   90.00
_cell.angle_gamma   90.00
#
_symmetry.space_group_name_H-M   'P 1'
#
loop_
_entity.id
_entity.type
_entity.pdbx_description
1 polymer ?
#
loop_
_entity_poly.entity_id
_entity_poly.type
_entity_poly.pdbx_seq_one_letter_code
_entity_poly.pdbx_strand_id
1 'polypeptide(L)'
;MEPSNKSEYLQNIIEGIDLTENLKIRAVETEIEAHKYTMEKIISEQCTVAEEPRDLNIEIRKLQLSDLKHTWEDSAKVLQAKHDKWGKKEFHEKLENITHNYNYLMEEISSEEYEAHLEMIQKVAGYEEKIETLIEIFEKNKEREEYLKNLPKPKSFLSKIAKRNKKLDQKVYKTNEQIIEEKRKKRLELEKEQRLKAIEEHKEKKEQQKKEKEEFEQAMAKSSRNIVPLYKKLEKRFKQKVLMPELEKKKEKLQTLRNMHKPVDYEQLREHARSYSQKRAETLEKHREEREKKILENLQNQQNLKIHKHKSMFMLNVLEQEQQEKESDLIKSAELHNLYDKRKNYGELVKQMYKPEISRKKQIEMKIQKAKLKHIPKANTIESLHSEGRRLSPTSSGRLNSPNASVGKSEYRNYFSENSTLKPIRRWKENEMKPMTKPKLAPIVTDYLLEKRKIREEKSTFEEDYGEKKKKPIEWKSLVEKMSQKEKIEYLKVKAQQIEEKAHLQDEKNTIEFDAKAQAETDDMLIDALKARITALEDVTGS
;
A
#
# COMPACT_ATOMS: atom_id res chain seq x y z
N MET A 1 -44.16 -44.14 47.14
CA MET A 1 -43.74 -42.86 46.53
C MET A 1 -44.94 -41.95 46.54
N GLU A 2 -44.94 -40.98 47.44
CA GLU A 2 -46.12 -40.18 47.76
C GLU A 2 -46.43 -39.19 46.63
N PRO A 3 -47.73 -38.92 46.35
CA PRO A 3 -48.16 -37.98 45.32
C PRO A 3 -47.70 -36.53 45.55
N SER A 4 -47.26 -36.19 46.77
CA SER A 4 -46.76 -34.84 47.13
C SER A 4 -45.54 -34.41 46.31
N ASN A 5 -44.59 -35.32 46.02
CA ASN A 5 -43.32 -34.95 45.36
C ASN A 5 -43.47 -34.72 43.85
N LYS A 6 -44.56 -35.18 43.23
CA LYS A 6 -44.79 -34.96 41.79
C LYS A 6 -45.26 -33.53 41.50
N SER A 7 -46.05 -32.94 42.41
CA SER A 7 -46.54 -31.58 42.25
C SER A 7 -45.39 -30.57 42.35
N GLU A 8 -44.53 -30.74 43.36
CA GLU A 8 -43.35 -29.88 43.58
C GLU A 8 -42.35 -29.98 42.42
N TYR A 9 -42.15 -31.19 41.87
CA TYR A 9 -41.29 -31.38 40.70
C TYR A 9 -41.83 -30.69 39.43
N LEU A 10 -43.14 -30.77 39.16
CA LEU A 10 -43.75 -30.09 38.02
C LEU A 10 -43.72 -28.57 38.19
N GLN A 11 -43.92 -28.07 39.41
CA GLN A 11 -43.85 -26.64 39.71
C GLN A 11 -42.44 -26.08 39.50
N ASN A 12 -41.40 -26.80 39.94
CA ASN A 12 -40.01 -26.44 39.67
C ASN A 12 -39.66 -26.43 38.17
N ILE A 13 -40.29 -27.31 37.36
CA ILE A 13 -40.10 -27.29 35.90
C ILE A 13 -40.77 -26.07 35.27
N ILE A 14 -41.99 -25.73 35.69
CA ILE A 14 -42.71 -24.55 35.20
C ILE A 14 -41.94 -23.27 35.56
N GLU A 15 -41.50 -23.15 36.82
CA GLU A 15 -40.68 -22.03 37.26
C GLU A 15 -39.36 -21.95 36.48
N GLY A 16 -38.74 -23.10 36.17
CA GLY A 16 -37.55 -23.14 35.32
C GLY A 16 -37.81 -22.66 33.88
N ILE A 17 -38.94 -23.02 33.29
CA ILE A 17 -39.34 -22.58 31.95
C ILE A 17 -39.59 -21.06 31.94
N ASP A 18 -40.37 -20.56 32.90
CA ASP A 18 -40.65 -19.12 33.03
C ASP A 18 -39.38 -18.31 33.24
N LEU A 19 -38.43 -18.83 34.02
CA LEU A 19 -37.14 -18.17 34.24
C LEU A 19 -36.31 -18.12 32.95
N THR A 20 -36.34 -19.18 32.13
CA THR A 20 -35.65 -19.18 30.83
C THR A 20 -36.30 -18.24 29.81
N GLU A 21 -37.62 -18.09 29.82
CA GLU A 21 -38.33 -17.15 28.96
C GLU A 21 -38.05 -15.70 29.39
N ASN A 22 -38.10 -15.42 30.69
CA ASN A 22 -37.77 -14.11 31.24
C ASN A 22 -36.31 -13.71 30.95
N LEU A 23 -35.36 -14.65 30.97
CA LEU A 23 -33.97 -14.40 30.59
C LEU A 23 -33.82 -14.09 29.09
N LYS A 24 -34.60 -14.74 28.22
CA LYS A 24 -34.61 -14.42 26.78
C LYS A 24 -35.21 -13.05 26.51
N ILE A 25 -36.29 -12.70 27.20
CA ILE A 25 -36.92 -11.37 27.10
C ILE A 25 -35.91 -10.30 27.53
N ARG A 26 -35.27 -10.45 28.70
CA ARG A 26 -34.22 -9.52 29.14
C ARG A 26 -33.05 -9.42 28.17
N ALA A 27 -32.61 -10.53 27.58
CA ALA A 27 -31.54 -10.49 26.58
C ALA A 27 -31.95 -9.63 25.36
N VAL A 28 -33.17 -9.79 24.86
CA VAL A 28 -33.71 -8.98 23.76
C VAL A 28 -33.87 -7.51 24.16
N GLU A 29 -34.34 -7.22 25.37
CA GLU A 29 -34.43 -5.84 25.89
C GLU A 29 -33.06 -5.17 25.94
N THR A 30 -32.02 -5.88 26.41
CA THR A 30 -30.64 -5.34 26.43
C THR A 30 -30.06 -5.12 25.03
N GLU A 31 -30.42 -5.97 24.06
CA GLU A 31 -30.04 -5.76 22.66
C GLU A 31 -30.74 -4.53 22.07
N ILE A 32 -32.03 -4.33 22.38
CA ILE A 32 -32.79 -3.15 21.97
C ILE A 32 -32.19 -1.87 22.58
N GLU A 33 -31.83 -1.87 23.87
CA GLU A 33 -31.17 -0.74 24.52
C GLU A 33 -29.80 -0.43 23.91
N ALA A 34 -29.00 -1.46 23.63
CA ALA A 34 -27.72 -1.28 22.93
C ALA A 34 -27.91 -0.69 21.52
N HIS A 35 -28.96 -1.10 20.80
CA HIS A 35 -29.32 -0.54 19.50
C HIS A 35 -29.81 0.90 19.59
N LYS A 36 -30.61 1.25 20.60
CA LYS A 36 -31.01 2.64 20.86
C LYS A 36 -29.80 3.53 21.17
N TYR A 37 -28.91 3.07 22.06
CA TYR A 37 -27.69 3.81 22.39
C TYR A 37 -26.78 4.01 21.17
N THR A 38 -26.63 2.99 20.32
CA THR A 38 -25.85 3.12 19.08
C THR A 38 -26.52 4.05 18.07
N MET A 39 -27.86 4.04 17.95
CA MET A 39 -28.57 5.03 17.14
C MET A 39 -28.44 6.45 17.69
N GLU A 40 -28.63 6.66 18.99
CA GLU A 40 -28.43 7.97 19.64
C GLU A 40 -27.00 8.45 19.46
N LYS A 41 -26.03 7.55 19.58
CA LYS A 41 -24.63 7.85 19.30
C LYS A 41 -24.41 8.24 17.84
N ILE A 42 -24.96 7.50 16.88
CA ILE A 42 -24.88 7.84 15.45
C ILE A 42 -25.56 9.18 15.18
N ILE A 43 -26.73 9.46 15.77
CA ILE A 43 -27.44 10.74 15.63
C ILE A 43 -26.59 11.86 16.24
N SER A 44 -26.02 11.65 17.43
CA SER A 44 -25.14 12.64 18.06
C SER A 44 -23.86 12.88 17.26
N GLU A 45 -23.29 11.84 16.67
CA GLU A 45 -22.10 11.90 15.81
C GLU A 45 -22.43 12.50 14.45
N GLN A 46 -23.64 12.32 13.93
CA GLN A 46 -24.16 12.98 12.72
C GLN A 46 -24.56 14.43 12.96
N CYS A 47 -24.99 14.79 14.17
CA CYS A 47 -25.17 16.18 14.59
C CYS A 47 -23.83 16.87 14.91
N THR A 48 -22.74 16.12 15.14
CA THR A 48 -21.37 16.64 15.23
C THR A 48 -20.54 16.41 13.97
N VAL A 49 -21.13 15.84 12.90
CA VAL A 49 -20.57 15.98 11.55
C VAL A 49 -20.51 17.47 11.29
N ALA A 50 -19.26 17.93 11.12
CA ALA A 50 -18.86 19.28 10.77
C ALA A 50 -20.00 20.06 10.12
N GLU A 51 -20.31 21.25 10.67
CA GLU A 51 -21.12 22.25 9.97
C GLU A 51 -20.75 22.16 8.49
N GLU A 52 -21.67 21.67 7.66
CA GLU A 52 -21.45 21.63 6.22
C GLU A 52 -20.87 22.99 5.84
N PRO A 53 -19.80 23.04 5.02
CA PRO A 53 -19.08 24.28 4.76
C PRO A 53 -20.10 25.35 4.48
N ARG A 54 -20.29 26.27 5.44
CA ARG A 54 -21.34 27.28 5.37
C ARG A 54 -21.15 27.91 4.02
N ASP A 55 -22.14 27.74 3.13
CA ASP A 55 -21.99 28.21 1.76
C ASP A 55 -21.70 29.71 1.90
N LEU A 56 -20.44 30.09 1.63
CA LEU A 56 -19.93 31.41 1.93
C LEU A 56 -20.82 32.46 1.24
N ASN A 57 -21.48 32.08 0.15
CA ASN A 57 -22.46 32.90 -0.54
C ASN A 57 -23.70 33.20 0.33
N ILE A 58 -24.21 32.24 1.09
CA ILE A 58 -25.35 32.44 2.00
C ILE A 58 -24.94 33.36 3.17
N GLU A 59 -23.74 33.20 3.72
CA GLU A 59 -23.28 34.01 4.85
C GLU A 59 -22.89 35.44 4.41
N ILE A 60 -22.25 35.58 3.24
CA ILE A 60 -22.02 36.88 2.59
C ILE A 60 -23.36 37.58 2.29
N ARG A 61 -24.37 36.86 1.79
CA ARG A 61 -25.70 37.43 1.55
C ARG A 61 -26.42 37.82 2.84
N LYS A 62 -26.33 37.01 3.90
CA LYS A 62 -26.88 37.38 5.23
C LYS A 62 -26.24 38.67 5.77
N LEU A 63 -24.92 38.84 5.59
CA LEU A 63 -24.23 40.07 5.94
C LEU A 63 -24.69 41.25 5.09
N GLN A 64 -24.82 41.07 3.77
CA GLN A 64 -25.36 42.10 2.87
C GLN A 64 -26.78 42.52 3.25
N LEU A 65 -27.65 41.58 3.61
CA LEU A 65 -29.01 41.84 4.09
C LEU A 65 -29.03 42.56 5.45
N SER A 66 -28.11 42.21 6.34
CA SER A 66 -27.94 42.92 7.62
C SER A 66 -27.51 44.37 7.39
N ASP A 67 -26.54 44.61 6.50
CA ASP A 67 -26.09 45.96 6.15
C ASP A 67 -27.22 46.77 5.49
N LEU A 68 -27.97 46.16 4.58
CA LEU A 68 -29.14 46.77 3.95
C LEU A 68 -30.21 47.15 4.98
N LYS A 69 -30.50 46.27 5.94
CA LYS A 69 -31.43 46.57 7.04
C LYS A 69 -30.97 47.77 7.86
N HIS A 70 -29.69 47.85 8.21
CA HIS A 70 -29.15 49.00 8.94
C HIS A 70 -29.22 50.29 8.12
N THR A 71 -28.92 50.24 6.81
CA THR A 71 -29.04 51.43 5.94
C THR A 71 -30.49 51.91 5.82
N TRP A 72 -31.47 51.00 5.87
CA TRP A 72 -32.88 51.32 5.90
C TRP A 72 -33.28 51.98 7.22
N GLU A 73 -32.87 51.41 8.35
CA GLU A 73 -33.12 51.97 9.69
C GLU A 73 -32.54 53.38 9.84
N ASP A 74 -31.33 53.60 9.31
CA ASP A 74 -30.68 54.91 9.34
C ASP A 74 -31.35 55.90 8.38
N SER A 75 -31.79 55.45 7.20
CA SER A 75 -32.59 56.28 6.28
C SER A 75 -33.94 56.68 6.89
N ALA A 76 -34.59 55.76 7.61
CA ALA A 76 -35.83 56.01 8.32
C ALA A 76 -35.63 57.02 9.47
N LYS A 77 -34.54 56.89 10.25
CA LYS A 77 -34.17 57.88 11.29
C LYS A 77 -33.88 59.26 10.70
N VAL A 78 -33.17 59.33 9.57
CA VAL A 78 -32.89 60.61 8.86
C VAL A 78 -34.18 61.24 8.34
N LEU A 79 -35.11 60.44 7.83
CA LEU A 79 -36.44 60.88 7.43
C LEU A 79 -37.24 61.43 8.60
N GLN A 80 -37.25 60.72 9.72
CA GLN A 80 -37.93 61.12 10.94
C GLN A 80 -37.36 62.44 11.50
N ALA A 81 -36.04 62.62 11.46
CA ALA A 81 -35.38 63.86 11.87
C ALA A 81 -35.61 65.04 10.91
N LYS A 82 -35.95 64.77 9.65
CA LYS A 82 -36.23 65.79 8.61
C LYS A 82 -37.72 66.02 8.37
N HIS A 83 -38.58 65.27 9.04
CA HIS A 83 -40.04 65.35 8.94
C HIS A 83 -40.54 66.80 9.11
N ASP A 84 -39.94 67.57 10.03
CA ASP A 84 -40.34 68.96 10.30
C ASP A 84 -39.82 69.97 9.26
N LYS A 85 -38.89 69.56 8.39
CA LYS A 85 -38.26 70.40 7.36
C LYS A 85 -38.74 70.12 5.95
N TRP A 86 -39.33 68.95 5.69
CA TRP A 86 -39.80 68.57 4.36
C TRP A 86 -41.30 68.84 4.20
N GLY A 87 -41.70 69.30 3.01
CA GLY A 87 -43.11 69.42 2.68
C GLY A 87 -43.79 68.05 2.70
N LYS A 88 -45.04 67.97 3.16
CA LYS A 88 -45.79 66.70 3.31
C LYS A 88 -45.76 65.81 2.06
N LYS A 89 -45.72 66.41 0.87
CA LYS A 89 -45.64 65.69 -0.41
C LYS A 89 -44.28 65.02 -0.63
N GLU A 90 -43.19 65.74 -0.44
CA GLU A 90 -41.82 65.21 -0.60
C GLU A 90 -41.49 64.15 0.46
N PHE A 91 -42.06 64.29 1.65
CA PHE A 91 -41.94 63.29 2.70
C PHE A 91 -42.66 61.98 2.33
N HIS A 92 -43.89 62.08 1.82
CA HIS A 92 -44.63 60.89 1.38
C HIS A 92 -43.98 60.18 0.20
N GLU A 93 -43.52 60.92 -0.81
CA GLU A 93 -42.86 60.33 -1.99
C GLU A 93 -41.57 59.56 -1.59
N LYS A 94 -40.80 60.09 -0.65
CA LYS A 94 -39.61 59.40 -0.14
C LYS A 94 -39.94 58.19 0.73
N LEU A 95 -41.03 58.25 1.50
CA LEU A 95 -41.53 57.11 2.26
C LEU A 95 -42.02 56.00 1.33
N GLU A 96 -42.76 56.34 0.28
CA GLU A 96 -43.25 55.37 -0.71
C GLU A 96 -42.10 54.68 -1.44
N ASN A 97 -41.08 55.42 -1.86
CA ASN A 97 -39.89 54.83 -2.49
C ASN A 97 -39.14 53.87 -1.56
N ILE A 98 -39.02 54.20 -0.27
CA ILE A 98 -38.37 53.33 0.73
C ILE A 98 -39.22 52.09 1.00
N THR A 99 -40.54 52.24 1.06
CA THR A 99 -41.47 51.13 1.29
C THR A 99 -41.50 50.19 0.09
N HIS A 100 -41.45 50.74 -1.13
CA HIS A 100 -41.39 49.97 -2.37
C HIS A 100 -40.09 49.16 -2.47
N ASN A 101 -38.94 49.77 -2.19
CA ASN A 101 -37.66 49.07 -2.17
C ASN A 101 -37.59 47.97 -1.10
N TYR A 102 -38.20 48.19 0.06
CA TYR A 102 -38.29 47.18 1.12
C TYR A 102 -39.14 45.98 0.69
N ASN A 103 -40.30 46.23 0.08
CA ASN A 103 -41.20 45.17 -0.37
C ASN A 103 -40.57 44.33 -1.48
N TYR A 104 -39.87 44.94 -2.43
CA TYR A 104 -39.13 44.23 -3.48
C TYR A 104 -38.08 43.27 -2.90
N LEU A 105 -37.32 43.75 -1.90
CA LEU A 105 -36.31 42.94 -1.18
C LEU A 105 -36.93 41.76 -0.42
N MET A 106 -38.11 41.95 0.20
CA MET A 106 -38.81 40.88 0.90
C MET A 106 -39.39 39.82 -0.05
N GLU A 107 -39.80 40.22 -1.25
CA GLU A 107 -40.28 39.30 -2.30
C GLU A 107 -39.15 38.41 -2.84
N GLU A 108 -37.95 38.97 -3.02
CA GLU A 108 -36.75 38.25 -3.48
C GLU A 108 -36.28 37.21 -2.44
N ILE A 109 -36.32 37.55 -1.14
CA ILE A 109 -35.99 36.63 -0.04
C ILE A 109 -37.03 35.50 0.08
N SER A 110 -38.32 35.83 -0.06
CA SER A 110 -39.41 34.86 0.08
C SER A 110 -39.46 33.82 -1.05
N SER A 111 -38.95 34.13 -2.23
CA SER A 111 -38.97 33.23 -3.40
C SER A 111 -37.89 32.15 -3.28
N GLU A 112 -36.65 32.53 -2.92
CA GLU A 112 -35.51 31.61 -2.88
C GLU A 112 -35.52 30.71 -1.63
N GLU A 113 -35.94 31.23 -0.46
CA GLU A 113 -36.08 30.41 0.75
C GLU A 113 -37.18 29.34 0.60
N TYR A 114 -38.24 29.66 -0.15
CA TYR A 114 -39.32 28.73 -0.46
C TYR A 114 -38.87 27.62 -1.43
N GLU A 115 -38.05 27.94 -2.43
CA GLU A 115 -37.47 26.93 -3.34
C GLU A 115 -36.48 26.01 -2.62
N ALA A 116 -35.61 26.54 -1.76
CA ALA A 116 -34.69 25.73 -0.95
C ALA A 116 -35.44 24.81 0.02
N HIS A 117 -36.53 25.29 0.64
CA HIS A 117 -37.39 24.45 1.49
C HIS A 117 -38.13 23.38 0.70
N LEU A 118 -38.61 23.69 -0.52
CA LEU A 118 -39.23 22.72 -1.43
C LEU A 118 -38.25 21.63 -1.86
N GLU A 119 -37.01 21.98 -2.16
CA GLU A 119 -35.97 21.01 -2.53
C GLU A 119 -35.58 20.11 -1.34
N MET A 120 -35.56 20.66 -0.13
CA MET A 120 -35.34 19.90 1.10
C MET A 120 -36.52 18.95 1.40
N ILE A 121 -37.76 19.41 1.23
CA ILE A 121 -38.98 18.60 1.39
C ILE A 121 -39.01 17.46 0.34
N GLN A 122 -38.62 17.72 -0.91
CA GLN A 122 -38.51 16.69 -1.95
C GLN A 122 -37.41 15.66 -1.63
N LYS A 123 -36.29 16.08 -1.04
CA LYS A 123 -35.24 15.16 -0.58
C LYS A 123 -35.75 14.29 0.57
N VAL A 124 -36.46 14.86 1.55
CA VAL A 124 -37.05 14.13 2.69
C VAL A 124 -38.12 13.13 2.22
N ALA A 125 -39.00 13.52 1.29
CA ALA A 125 -40.00 12.62 0.70
C ALA A 125 -39.36 11.42 -0.03
N GLY A 126 -38.22 11.63 -0.71
CA GLY A 126 -37.46 10.55 -1.33
C GLY A 126 -36.77 9.59 -0.34
N TYR A 127 -36.64 9.97 0.94
CA TYR A 127 -36.19 9.07 2.01
C TYR A 127 -37.35 8.25 2.59
N GLU A 128 -38.58 8.77 2.60
CA GLU A 128 -39.77 8.04 3.06
C GLU A 128 -40.04 6.82 2.15
N GLU A 129 -39.99 6.96 0.82
CA GLU A 129 -40.09 5.82 -0.11
C GLU A 129 -38.97 4.78 0.09
N LYS A 130 -37.76 5.23 0.45
CA LYS A 130 -36.64 4.32 0.76
C LYS A 130 -36.83 3.60 2.09
N ILE A 131 -37.47 4.23 3.07
CA ILE A 131 -37.79 3.60 4.36
C ILE A 131 -38.91 2.58 4.17
N GLU A 132 -39.95 2.89 3.42
CA GLU A 132 -41.04 1.95 3.11
C GLU A 132 -40.53 0.71 2.36
N THR A 133 -39.66 0.89 1.35
CA THR A 133 -39.05 -0.25 0.65
C THR A 133 -38.13 -1.09 1.55
N LEU A 134 -37.41 -0.47 2.49
CA LEU A 134 -36.62 -1.19 3.48
C LEU A 134 -37.48 -1.97 4.47
N ILE A 135 -38.61 -1.40 4.92
CA ILE A 135 -39.58 -2.08 5.78
C ILE A 135 -40.17 -3.29 5.04
N GLU A 136 -40.57 -3.13 3.78
CA GLU A 136 -41.13 -4.22 2.97
C GLU A 136 -40.10 -5.36 2.74
N ILE A 137 -38.83 -5.02 2.54
CA ILE A 137 -37.73 -6.00 2.47
C ILE A 137 -37.55 -6.71 3.83
N PHE A 138 -37.65 -5.98 4.93
CA PHE A 138 -37.52 -6.54 6.28
C PHE A 138 -38.65 -7.51 6.61
N GLU A 139 -39.89 -7.16 6.27
CA GLU A 139 -41.07 -8.02 6.43
C GLU A 139 -40.95 -9.28 5.56
N LYS A 140 -40.60 -9.15 4.28
CA LYS A 140 -40.34 -10.31 3.39
C LYS A 140 -39.22 -11.22 3.91
N ASN A 141 -38.18 -10.66 4.53
CA ASN A 141 -37.11 -11.45 5.14
C ASN A 141 -37.57 -12.15 6.42
N LYS A 142 -38.41 -11.49 7.24
CA LYS A 142 -38.99 -12.08 8.44
C LYS A 142 -39.91 -13.25 8.08
N GLU A 143 -40.79 -13.08 7.10
CA GLU A 143 -41.63 -14.16 6.54
C GLU A 143 -40.78 -15.30 5.96
N ARG A 144 -39.67 -14.99 5.28
CA ARG A 144 -38.74 -15.99 4.75
C ARG A 144 -38.04 -16.78 5.85
N GLU A 145 -37.64 -16.13 6.95
CA GLU A 145 -37.05 -16.81 8.10
C GLU A 145 -38.06 -17.70 8.82
N GLU A 146 -39.31 -17.24 8.95
CA GLU A 146 -40.40 -18.04 9.52
C GLU A 146 -40.73 -19.25 8.65
N TYR A 147 -40.76 -19.08 7.33
CA TYR A 147 -40.89 -20.16 6.37
C TYR A 147 -39.72 -21.15 6.41
N LEU A 148 -38.48 -20.67 6.59
CA LEU A 148 -37.29 -21.52 6.75
C LEU A 148 -37.27 -22.28 8.09
N LYS A 149 -37.85 -21.71 9.15
CA LYS A 149 -38.03 -22.39 10.45
C LYS A 149 -39.12 -23.47 10.37
N ASN A 150 -40.16 -23.25 9.58
CA ASN A 150 -41.30 -24.16 9.43
C ASN A 150 -41.11 -25.24 8.35
N LEU A 151 -40.03 -25.18 7.57
CA LEU A 151 -39.67 -26.24 6.63
C LEU A 151 -39.19 -27.49 7.39
N PRO A 152 -39.88 -28.65 7.28
CA PRO A 152 -39.43 -29.89 7.90
C PRO A 152 -38.08 -30.29 7.28
N LYS A 153 -36.98 -30.13 8.04
CA LYS A 153 -35.60 -30.39 7.58
C LYS A 153 -35.49 -31.77 6.95
N PRO A 154 -35.48 -31.90 5.60
CA PRO A 154 -35.28 -33.19 4.97
C PRO A 154 -33.77 -33.38 4.94
N LYS A 155 -33.24 -34.24 5.81
CA LYS A 155 -31.82 -34.65 5.83
C LYS A 155 -31.31 -35.07 4.42
N SER A 156 -32.21 -35.39 3.49
CA SER A 156 -31.92 -35.72 2.09
C SER A 156 -31.67 -34.51 1.16
N PHE A 157 -32.19 -33.31 1.45
CA PHE A 157 -32.04 -32.13 0.59
C PHE A 157 -30.70 -31.42 0.78
N LEU A 158 -30.25 -31.28 2.03
CA LEU A 158 -28.91 -30.75 2.36
C LEU A 158 -27.78 -31.62 1.77
N SER A 159 -27.97 -32.95 1.74
CA SER A 159 -27.08 -33.89 1.07
C SER A 159 -27.01 -33.67 -0.45
N LYS A 160 -28.14 -33.37 -1.09
CA LYS A 160 -28.19 -33.05 -2.54
C LYS A 160 -27.54 -31.70 -2.85
N ILE A 161 -27.72 -30.68 -2.01
CA ILE A 161 -27.04 -29.38 -2.14
C ILE A 161 -25.53 -29.53 -1.94
N ALA A 162 -25.09 -30.26 -0.92
CA ALA A 162 -23.67 -30.52 -0.69
C ALA A 162 -23.01 -31.26 -1.87
N LYS A 163 -23.69 -32.25 -2.46
CA LYS A 163 -23.21 -32.93 -3.68
C LYS A 163 -23.19 -32.01 -4.91
N ARG A 164 -24.13 -31.08 -5.03
CA ARG A 164 -24.17 -30.10 -6.13
C ARG A 164 -23.05 -29.06 -5.99
N ASN A 165 -22.82 -28.55 -4.78
CA ASN A 165 -21.73 -27.62 -4.49
C ASN A 165 -20.37 -28.29 -4.72
N LYS A 166 -20.18 -29.52 -4.23
CA LYS A 166 -18.94 -30.29 -4.49
C LYS A 166 -18.67 -30.51 -5.99
N LYS A 167 -19.71 -30.66 -6.82
CA LYS A 167 -19.59 -30.74 -8.29
C LYS A 167 -19.26 -29.38 -8.93
N LEU A 168 -19.80 -28.28 -8.40
CA LEU A 168 -19.47 -26.92 -8.84
C LEU A 168 -18.02 -26.60 -8.50
N ASP A 169 -17.58 -26.87 -7.28
CA ASP A 169 -16.20 -26.66 -6.84
C ASP A 169 -15.21 -27.45 -7.70
N GLN A 170 -15.54 -28.70 -8.03
CA GLN A 170 -14.73 -29.51 -8.96
C GLN A 170 -14.68 -28.93 -10.38
N LYS A 171 -15.77 -28.31 -10.87
CA LYS A 171 -15.76 -27.65 -12.18
C LYS A 171 -14.92 -26.38 -12.14
N VAL A 172 -15.07 -25.56 -11.11
CA VAL A 172 -14.28 -24.34 -10.90
C VAL A 172 -12.79 -24.66 -10.77
N TYR A 173 -12.44 -25.73 -10.06
CA TYR A 173 -11.06 -26.18 -9.95
C TYR A 173 -10.48 -26.58 -11.32
N LYS A 174 -11.21 -27.39 -12.11
CA LYS A 174 -10.79 -27.80 -13.45
C LYS A 174 -10.65 -26.63 -14.43
N THR A 175 -11.56 -25.65 -14.39
CA THR A 175 -11.46 -24.45 -15.23
C THR A 175 -10.26 -23.59 -14.83
N ASN A 176 -10.00 -23.45 -13.54
CA ASN A 176 -8.83 -22.71 -13.06
C ASN A 176 -7.52 -23.40 -13.43
N GLU A 177 -7.47 -24.73 -13.37
CA GLU A 177 -6.31 -25.52 -13.78
C GLU A 177 -6.03 -25.37 -15.28
N GLN A 178 -7.06 -25.38 -16.13
CA GLN A 178 -6.94 -25.10 -17.57
C GLN A 178 -6.43 -23.67 -17.85
N ILE A 179 -6.95 -22.66 -17.13
CA ILE A 179 -6.47 -21.28 -17.26
C ILE A 179 -4.99 -21.16 -16.85
N ILE A 180 -4.57 -21.87 -15.80
CA ILE A 180 -3.17 -21.90 -15.35
C ILE A 180 -2.26 -22.56 -16.40
N GLU A 181 -2.69 -23.67 -17.00
CA GLU A 181 -1.95 -24.33 -18.09
C GLU A 181 -1.84 -23.46 -19.34
N GLU A 182 -2.93 -22.78 -19.74
CA GLU A 182 -2.92 -21.87 -20.88
C GLU A 182 -1.98 -20.68 -20.65
N LYS A 183 -1.99 -20.10 -19.44
CA LYS A 183 -1.03 -19.06 -19.04
C LYS A 183 0.42 -19.56 -19.05
N ARG A 184 0.67 -20.81 -18.65
CA ARG A 184 2.01 -21.43 -18.73
C ARG A 184 2.46 -21.62 -20.18
N LYS A 185 1.58 -22.07 -21.08
CA LYS A 185 1.87 -22.20 -22.51
C LYS A 185 2.20 -20.85 -23.16
N LYS A 186 1.38 -19.82 -22.90
CA LYS A 186 1.64 -18.45 -23.40
C LYS A 186 2.97 -17.88 -22.90
N ARG A 187 3.33 -18.12 -21.62
CA ARG A 187 4.65 -17.73 -21.09
C ARG A 187 5.81 -18.44 -21.80
N LEU A 188 5.68 -19.74 -22.06
CA LEU A 188 6.70 -20.52 -22.76
C LEU A 188 6.85 -20.08 -24.23
N GLU A 189 5.77 -19.73 -24.90
CA GLU A 189 5.80 -19.19 -26.27
C GLU A 189 6.49 -17.83 -26.31
N LEU A 190 6.13 -16.93 -25.39
CA LEU A 190 6.75 -15.60 -25.28
C LEU A 190 8.25 -15.69 -24.93
N GLU A 191 8.64 -16.64 -24.07
CA GLU A 191 10.05 -16.91 -23.79
C GLU A 191 10.81 -17.44 -25.02
N LYS A 192 10.20 -18.32 -25.82
CA LYS A 192 10.80 -18.80 -27.08
C LYS A 192 10.96 -17.66 -28.09
N GLU A 193 9.97 -16.78 -28.21
CA GLU A 193 10.04 -15.62 -29.10
C GLU A 193 11.15 -14.64 -28.67
N GLN A 194 11.25 -14.35 -27.36
CA GLN A 194 12.34 -13.53 -26.82
C GLN A 194 13.72 -14.16 -27.04
N ARG A 195 13.85 -15.48 -26.90
CA ARG A 195 15.11 -16.19 -27.20
C ARG A 195 15.47 -16.11 -28.68
N LEU A 196 14.50 -16.20 -29.59
CA LEU A 196 14.74 -16.05 -31.03
C LEU A 196 15.21 -14.63 -31.37
N LYS A 197 14.54 -13.60 -30.85
CA LYS A 197 14.95 -12.19 -30.99
C LYS A 197 16.36 -11.95 -30.45
N ALA A 198 16.68 -12.50 -29.28
CA ALA A 198 18.03 -12.39 -28.70
C ALA A 198 19.10 -13.09 -29.57
N ILE A 199 18.76 -14.21 -30.23
CA ILE A 199 19.68 -14.89 -31.15
C ILE A 199 19.90 -14.05 -32.41
N GLU A 200 18.86 -13.41 -32.95
CA GLU A 200 18.95 -12.50 -34.11
C GLU A 200 19.79 -11.26 -33.78
N GLU A 201 19.51 -10.57 -32.68
CA GLU A 201 20.31 -9.43 -32.22
C GLU A 201 21.79 -9.81 -32.01
N HIS A 202 22.06 -11.01 -31.50
CA HIS A 202 23.42 -11.48 -31.30
C HIS A 202 24.12 -11.85 -32.61
N LYS A 203 23.38 -12.26 -33.65
CA LYS A 203 23.93 -12.45 -35.00
C LYS A 203 24.25 -11.10 -35.65
N GLU A 204 23.36 -10.13 -35.55
CA GLU A 204 23.56 -8.78 -36.06
C GLU A 204 24.75 -8.09 -35.39
N LYS A 205 24.86 -8.17 -34.05
CA LYS A 205 26.02 -7.66 -33.30
C LYS A 205 27.32 -8.33 -33.73
N LYS A 206 27.30 -9.64 -34.02
CA LYS A 206 28.48 -10.34 -34.53
C LYS A 206 28.86 -9.91 -35.94
N GLU A 207 27.87 -9.62 -36.79
CA GLU A 207 28.11 -9.13 -38.14
C GLU A 207 28.65 -7.69 -38.14
N GLN A 208 28.09 -6.82 -37.28
CA GLN A 208 28.60 -5.47 -37.04
C GLN A 208 30.04 -5.50 -36.50
N GLN A 209 30.33 -6.32 -35.49
CA GLN A 209 31.70 -6.49 -34.99
C GLN A 209 32.66 -7.04 -36.04
N LYS A 210 32.18 -7.83 -37.00
CA LYS A 210 33.00 -8.33 -38.10
C LYS A 210 33.30 -7.21 -39.10
N LYS A 211 32.30 -6.40 -39.47
CA LYS A 211 32.47 -5.21 -40.33
C LYS A 211 33.41 -4.19 -39.67
N GLU A 212 33.24 -3.90 -38.38
CA GLU A 212 34.12 -3.01 -37.63
C GLU A 212 35.56 -3.53 -37.56
N LYS A 213 35.77 -4.84 -37.41
CA LYS A 213 37.12 -5.44 -37.45
C LYS A 213 37.76 -5.35 -38.82
N GLU A 214 37.01 -5.60 -39.88
CA GLU A 214 37.48 -5.48 -41.26
C GLU A 214 37.82 -4.02 -41.60
N GLU A 215 37.00 -3.06 -41.18
CA GLU A 215 37.29 -1.62 -41.31
C GLU A 215 38.48 -1.18 -40.46
N PHE A 216 38.63 -1.71 -39.25
CA PHE A 216 39.77 -1.43 -38.37
C PHE A 216 41.07 -2.00 -38.92
N GLU A 217 41.07 -3.21 -39.49
CA GLU A 217 42.23 -3.79 -40.18
C GLU A 217 42.61 -2.97 -41.43
N GLN A 218 41.63 -2.53 -42.22
CA GLN A 218 41.86 -1.64 -43.36
C GLN A 218 42.41 -0.27 -42.94
N ALA A 219 41.94 0.28 -41.81
CA ALA A 219 42.44 1.54 -41.26
C ALA A 219 43.86 1.41 -40.69
N MET A 220 44.17 0.29 -40.02
CA MET A 220 45.52 -0.03 -39.52
C MET A 220 46.52 -0.23 -40.65
N ALA A 221 46.12 -0.90 -41.75
CA ALA A 221 46.95 -1.04 -42.94
C ALA A 221 47.29 0.33 -43.57
N LYS A 222 46.33 1.24 -43.63
CA LYS A 222 46.51 2.62 -44.16
C LYS A 222 47.25 3.56 -43.20
N SER A 223 47.24 3.30 -41.90
CA SER A 223 47.87 4.14 -40.87
C SER A 223 49.40 3.98 -40.77
N SER A 224 50.00 3.02 -41.47
CA SER A 224 51.44 2.70 -41.39
C SER A 224 52.36 3.67 -42.16
N ARG A 225 51.82 4.61 -42.94
CA ARG A 225 52.64 5.49 -43.82
C ARG A 225 52.64 6.98 -43.48
N ASN A 226 51.87 7.45 -42.50
CA ASN A 226 51.81 8.87 -42.15
C ASN A 226 52.03 9.10 -40.65
N ILE A 227 53.26 9.43 -40.28
CA ILE A 227 53.60 9.86 -38.91
C ILE A 227 53.01 11.25 -38.69
N VAL A 228 51.78 11.29 -38.19
CA VAL A 228 51.14 12.54 -37.75
C VAL A 228 51.93 13.10 -36.55
N PRO A 229 52.39 14.36 -36.60
CA PRO A 229 53.18 14.95 -35.52
C PRO A 229 52.41 14.96 -34.19
N LEU A 230 53.14 14.87 -33.07
CA LEU A 230 52.58 14.64 -31.73
C LEU A 230 51.50 15.66 -31.33
N TYR A 231 51.69 16.94 -31.68
CA TYR A 231 50.70 17.99 -31.38
C TYR A 231 49.35 17.73 -32.06
N LYS A 232 49.34 17.27 -33.32
CA LYS A 232 48.10 16.89 -34.03
C LYS A 232 47.44 15.67 -33.40
N LYS A 233 48.21 14.75 -32.80
CA LYS A 233 47.66 13.61 -32.04
C LYS A 233 47.03 14.08 -30.72
N LEU A 234 47.66 15.02 -30.01
CA LEU A 234 47.11 15.62 -28.80
C LEU A 234 45.84 16.43 -29.10
N GLU A 235 45.84 17.22 -30.18
CA GLU A 235 44.70 17.99 -30.64
C GLU A 235 43.52 17.07 -31.03
N LYS A 236 43.78 15.98 -31.76
CA LYS A 236 42.75 14.96 -32.05
C LYS A 236 42.20 14.32 -30.77
N ARG A 237 43.05 13.99 -29.80
CA ARG A 237 42.62 13.44 -28.51
C ARG A 237 41.79 14.44 -27.71
N PHE A 238 42.17 15.71 -27.69
CA PHE A 238 41.42 16.77 -27.03
C PHE A 238 40.06 16.98 -27.71
N LYS A 239 40.03 17.04 -29.04
CA LYS A 239 38.79 17.10 -29.84
C LYS A 239 37.87 15.92 -29.51
N GLN A 240 38.39 14.70 -29.48
CA GLN A 240 37.58 13.50 -29.20
C GLN A 240 37.14 13.36 -27.74
N LYS A 241 38.00 13.68 -26.77
CA LYS A 241 37.72 13.42 -25.34
C LYS A 241 37.04 14.57 -24.62
N VAL A 242 37.24 15.81 -25.08
CA VAL A 242 36.76 17.01 -24.37
C VAL A 242 35.77 17.76 -25.26
N LEU A 243 36.20 18.17 -26.46
CA LEU A 243 35.38 19.04 -27.31
C LEU A 243 34.11 18.34 -27.82
N MET A 244 34.21 17.10 -28.32
CA MET A 244 33.08 16.35 -28.87
C MET A 244 32.03 16.02 -27.81
N PRO A 245 32.38 15.51 -26.61
CA PRO A 245 31.39 15.26 -25.55
C PRO A 245 30.71 16.54 -25.06
N GLU A 246 31.43 17.66 -24.98
CA GLU A 246 30.83 18.95 -24.63
C GLU A 246 29.87 19.45 -25.71
N LEU A 247 30.22 19.27 -26.98
CA LEU A 247 29.35 19.59 -28.11
C LEU A 247 28.11 18.70 -28.14
N GLU A 248 28.24 17.41 -27.87
CA GLU A 248 27.11 16.47 -27.76
C GLU A 248 26.18 16.88 -26.61
N LYS A 249 26.73 17.17 -25.42
CA LYS A 249 25.93 17.71 -24.29
C LYS A 249 25.21 19.01 -24.66
N LYS A 250 25.87 19.93 -25.37
CA LYS A 250 25.24 21.18 -25.83
C LYS A 250 24.16 20.91 -26.88
N LYS A 251 24.38 19.96 -27.80
CA LYS A 251 23.41 19.55 -28.80
C LYS A 251 22.19 18.90 -28.17
N GLU A 252 22.37 18.03 -27.18
CA GLU A 252 21.28 17.44 -26.39
C GLU A 252 20.50 18.51 -25.61
N LYS A 253 21.18 19.47 -24.97
CA LYS A 253 20.53 20.62 -24.32
C LYS A 253 19.71 21.46 -25.31
N LEU A 254 20.23 21.70 -26.51
CA LEU A 254 19.49 22.42 -27.55
C LEU A 254 18.34 21.59 -28.11
N GLN A 255 18.50 20.28 -28.23
CA GLN A 255 17.46 19.37 -28.70
C GLN A 255 16.32 19.26 -27.67
N THR A 256 16.65 19.17 -26.39
CA THR A 256 15.65 19.21 -25.30
C THR A 256 14.91 20.53 -25.28
N LEU A 257 15.60 21.68 -25.41
CA LEU A 257 14.95 22.99 -25.55
C LEU A 257 14.05 23.06 -26.79
N ARG A 258 14.53 22.60 -27.95
CA ARG A 258 13.71 22.54 -29.17
C ARG A 258 12.49 21.66 -29.00
N ASN A 259 12.61 20.54 -28.29
CA ASN A 259 11.47 19.65 -28.01
C ASN A 259 10.49 20.28 -27.02
N MET A 260 10.95 20.99 -25.99
CA MET A 260 10.08 21.70 -25.04
C MET A 260 9.32 22.85 -25.69
N HIS A 261 9.94 23.53 -26.65
CA HIS A 261 9.32 24.62 -27.41
C HIS A 261 8.67 24.15 -28.72
N LYS A 262 8.71 22.86 -29.03
CA LYS A 262 8.02 22.31 -30.20
C LYS A 262 6.52 22.34 -29.88
N PRO A 263 5.68 22.90 -30.78
CA PRO A 263 4.24 22.81 -30.62
C PRO A 263 3.83 21.34 -30.43
N VAL A 264 3.01 21.09 -29.40
CA VAL A 264 2.53 19.75 -29.10
C VAL A 264 1.57 19.34 -30.21
N ASP A 265 1.83 18.18 -30.82
CA ASP A 265 1.00 17.65 -31.88
C ASP A 265 -0.37 17.20 -31.30
N TYR A 266 -1.43 17.34 -32.08
CA TYR A 266 -2.78 17.03 -31.64
C TYR A 266 -2.91 15.54 -31.26
N GLU A 267 -2.21 14.67 -31.98
CA GLU A 267 -2.15 13.24 -31.67
C GLU A 267 -1.50 12.97 -30.31
N GLN A 268 -0.41 13.67 -29.98
CA GLN A 268 0.28 13.54 -28.70
C GLN A 268 -0.60 14.03 -27.55
N LEU A 269 -1.35 15.11 -27.77
CA LEU A 269 -2.31 15.63 -26.79
C LEU A 269 -3.42 14.60 -26.52
N ARG A 270 -3.92 13.95 -27.57
CA ARG A 270 -4.95 12.90 -27.49
C ARG A 270 -4.43 11.65 -26.77
N GLU A 271 -3.21 11.22 -27.06
CA GLU A 271 -2.57 10.10 -26.37
C GLU A 271 -2.31 10.41 -24.90
N HIS A 272 -1.86 11.62 -24.57
CA HIS A 272 -1.68 12.05 -23.19
C HIS A 272 -3.02 12.08 -22.44
N ALA A 273 -4.08 12.61 -23.04
CA ALA A 273 -5.41 12.61 -22.45
C ALA A 273 -5.92 11.16 -22.18
N ARG A 274 -5.68 10.23 -23.13
CA ARG A 274 -6.00 8.81 -22.95
C ARG A 274 -5.18 8.19 -21.82
N SER A 275 -3.86 8.38 -21.82
CA SER A 275 -2.97 7.85 -20.78
C SER A 275 -3.30 8.41 -19.40
N TYR A 276 -3.63 9.71 -19.32
CA TYR A 276 -4.06 10.35 -18.08
C TYR A 276 -5.39 9.77 -17.59
N SER A 277 -6.37 9.60 -18.48
CA SER A 277 -7.65 9.00 -18.12
C SER A 277 -7.50 7.55 -17.62
N GLN A 278 -6.62 6.76 -18.26
CA GLN A 278 -6.28 5.39 -17.82
C GLN A 278 -5.60 5.40 -16.45
N LYS A 279 -4.57 6.22 -16.26
CA LYS A 279 -3.89 6.32 -14.96
C LYS A 279 -4.83 6.74 -13.85
N ARG A 280 -5.73 7.69 -14.12
CA ARG A 280 -6.75 8.12 -13.16
C ARG A 280 -7.71 6.97 -12.81
N ALA A 281 -8.18 6.23 -13.80
CA ALA A 281 -9.02 5.05 -13.58
C ALA A 281 -8.29 3.97 -12.76
N GLU A 282 -7.04 3.66 -13.09
CA GLU A 282 -6.19 2.72 -12.34
C GLU A 282 -5.96 3.17 -10.89
N THR A 283 -5.73 4.47 -10.65
CA THR A 283 -5.58 4.97 -9.28
C THR A 283 -6.87 4.86 -8.47
N LEU A 284 -8.02 5.12 -9.09
CA LEU A 284 -9.32 4.94 -8.43
C LEU A 284 -9.62 3.47 -8.15
N GLU A 285 -9.28 2.57 -9.07
CA GLU A 285 -9.43 1.13 -8.89
C GLU A 285 -8.54 0.61 -7.76
N LYS A 286 -7.28 1.03 -7.68
CA LYS A 286 -6.38 0.71 -6.56
C LYS A 286 -6.92 1.19 -5.23
N HIS A 287 -7.41 2.43 -5.15
CA HIS A 287 -8.04 2.93 -3.92
C HIS A 287 -9.31 2.15 -3.55
N ARG A 288 -10.09 1.71 -4.53
CA ARG A 288 -11.25 0.85 -4.30
C ARG A 288 -10.81 -0.52 -3.76
N GLU A 289 -9.83 -1.16 -4.37
CA GLU A 289 -9.28 -2.44 -3.90
C GLU A 289 -8.68 -2.33 -2.49
N GLU A 290 -8.00 -1.22 -2.17
CA GLU A 290 -7.48 -0.95 -0.82
C GLU A 290 -8.60 -0.81 0.21
N ARG A 291 -9.69 -0.10 -0.13
CA ARG A 291 -10.88 -0.01 0.74
C ARG A 291 -11.51 -1.38 0.94
N GLU A 292 -11.69 -2.16 -0.11
CA GLU A 292 -12.25 -3.52 -0.04
C GLU A 292 -11.37 -4.44 0.82
N LYS A 293 -10.03 -4.37 0.68
CA LYS A 293 -9.07 -5.10 1.53
C LYS A 293 -9.18 -4.69 3.00
N LYS A 294 -9.24 -3.40 3.30
CA LYS A 294 -9.41 -2.90 4.68
C LYS A 294 -10.72 -3.37 5.29
N ILE A 295 -11.81 -3.36 4.54
CA ILE A 295 -13.10 -3.90 5.00
C ILE A 295 -12.98 -5.39 5.31
N LEU A 296 -12.34 -6.17 4.43
CA LEU A 296 -12.18 -7.60 4.60
C LEU A 296 -11.27 -7.95 5.79
N GLU A 297 -10.18 -7.19 5.99
CA GLU A 297 -9.29 -7.29 7.14
C GLU A 297 -10.02 -6.95 8.44
N ASN A 298 -10.83 -5.88 8.45
CA ASN A 298 -11.66 -5.53 9.60
C ASN A 298 -12.68 -6.64 9.94
N LEU A 299 -13.32 -7.24 8.93
CA LEU A 299 -14.22 -8.37 9.12
C LEU A 299 -13.48 -9.60 9.68
N GLN A 300 -12.28 -9.89 9.18
CA GLN A 300 -11.45 -10.97 9.71
C GLN A 300 -11.02 -10.69 11.15
N ASN A 301 -10.62 -9.46 11.47
CA ASN A 301 -10.26 -9.05 12.83
C ASN A 301 -11.46 -9.16 13.77
N GLN A 302 -12.66 -8.77 13.35
CA GLN A 302 -13.89 -8.98 14.12
C GLN A 302 -14.20 -10.47 14.34
N GLN A 303 -14.02 -11.31 13.31
CA GLN A 303 -14.16 -12.77 13.46
C GLN A 303 -13.11 -13.34 14.41
N ASN A 304 -11.85 -12.91 14.31
CA ASN A 304 -10.77 -13.32 15.20
C ASN A 304 -11.05 -12.89 16.64
N LEU A 305 -11.55 -11.68 16.88
CA LEU A 305 -11.97 -11.22 18.21
C LEU A 305 -13.11 -12.08 18.78
N LYS A 306 -14.09 -12.47 17.95
CA LYS A 306 -15.15 -13.42 18.36
C LYS A 306 -14.60 -14.80 18.66
N ILE A 307 -13.62 -15.27 17.88
CA ILE A 307 -12.94 -16.56 18.10
C ILE A 307 -12.10 -16.52 19.39
N HIS A 308 -11.38 -15.43 19.66
CA HIS A 308 -10.58 -15.24 20.88
C HIS A 308 -11.43 -15.22 22.15
N LYS A 309 -12.67 -14.69 22.10
CA LYS A 309 -13.62 -14.75 23.22
C LYS A 309 -14.01 -16.19 23.62
N HIS A 310 -13.87 -17.16 22.72
CA HIS A 310 -14.26 -18.57 22.95
C HIS A 310 -13.09 -19.55 23.03
N LYS A 311 -11.84 -19.10 22.84
CA LYS A 311 -10.65 -19.97 22.92
C LYS A 311 -9.94 -19.77 24.26
N SER A 312 -9.80 -20.86 25.02
CA SER A 312 -8.95 -20.92 26.22
C SER A 312 -7.53 -20.47 25.88
N MET A 313 -6.90 -19.69 26.78
CA MET A 313 -5.50 -19.22 26.67
C MET A 313 -4.53 -20.35 26.26
N PHE A 314 -4.80 -21.59 26.68
CA PHE A 314 -4.04 -22.76 26.27
C PHE A 314 -4.05 -23.01 24.75
N MET A 315 -5.22 -22.91 24.09
CA MET A 315 -5.30 -23.07 22.64
C MET A 315 -4.64 -21.93 21.87
N LEU A 316 -4.60 -20.73 22.44
CA LEU A 316 -3.88 -19.61 21.83
C LEU A 316 -2.39 -19.87 21.83
N ASN A 317 -1.83 -20.36 22.94
CA ASN A 317 -0.42 -20.73 23.01
C ASN A 317 -0.07 -21.88 22.05
N VAL A 318 -0.93 -22.88 21.88
CA VAL A 318 -0.69 -23.97 20.91
C VAL A 318 -0.69 -23.46 19.46
N LEU A 319 -1.60 -22.55 19.12
CA LEU A 319 -1.67 -21.96 17.77
C LEU A 319 -0.48 -21.03 17.48
N GLU A 320 -0.05 -20.26 18.48
CA GLU A 320 1.14 -19.41 18.37
C GLU A 320 2.41 -20.27 18.21
N GLN A 321 2.52 -21.36 18.96
CA GLN A 321 3.63 -22.30 18.83
C GLN A 321 3.66 -22.99 17.45
N GLU A 322 2.50 -23.41 16.91
CA GLU A 322 2.41 -23.93 15.54
C GLU A 322 2.79 -22.87 14.48
N GLN A 323 2.46 -21.60 14.70
CA GLN A 323 2.86 -20.52 13.79
C GLN A 323 4.36 -20.30 13.82
N GLN A 324 4.96 -20.24 15.01
CA GLN A 324 6.41 -20.11 15.18
C GLN A 324 7.17 -21.30 14.55
N GLU A 325 6.66 -22.52 14.69
CA GLU A 325 7.24 -23.70 14.03
C GLU A 325 7.18 -23.57 12.50
N LYS A 326 6.03 -23.19 11.94
CA LYS A 326 5.87 -22.97 10.49
C LYS A 326 6.81 -21.90 9.95
N GLU A 327 6.93 -20.76 10.66
CA GLU A 327 7.86 -19.70 10.29
C GLU A 327 9.32 -20.19 10.35
N SER A 328 9.68 -20.96 11.38
CA SER A 328 11.03 -21.53 11.50
C SER A 328 11.34 -22.49 10.35
N ASP A 329 10.36 -23.29 9.91
CA ASP A 329 10.52 -24.24 8.81
C ASP A 329 10.59 -23.54 7.45
N LEU A 330 9.82 -22.46 7.27
CA LEU A 330 9.94 -21.55 6.13
C LEU A 330 11.34 -20.95 6.05
N ILE A 331 11.88 -20.42 7.16
CA ILE A 331 13.24 -19.86 7.23
C ILE A 331 14.28 -20.93 6.88
N LYS A 332 14.21 -22.11 7.51
CA LYS A 332 15.11 -23.24 7.20
C LYS A 332 15.05 -23.63 5.73
N SER A 333 13.85 -23.68 5.13
CA SER A 333 13.69 -24.01 3.71
C SER A 333 14.31 -22.96 2.78
N ALA A 334 14.17 -21.67 3.11
CA ALA A 334 14.79 -20.57 2.39
C ALA A 334 16.32 -20.59 2.53
N GLU A 335 16.85 -20.89 3.73
CA GLU A 335 18.29 -21.06 3.95
C GLU A 335 18.85 -22.23 3.13
N LEU A 336 18.13 -23.35 3.08
CA LEU A 336 18.51 -24.54 2.29
C LEU A 336 18.54 -24.21 0.79
N HIS A 337 17.57 -23.44 0.30
CA HIS A 337 17.56 -22.95 -1.08
C HIS A 337 18.72 -22.00 -1.36
N ASN A 338 19.01 -21.06 -0.45
CA ASN A 338 20.14 -20.15 -0.58
C ASN A 338 21.49 -20.89 -0.61
N LEU A 339 21.64 -21.94 0.19
CA LEU A 339 22.83 -22.81 0.17
C LEU A 339 22.96 -23.57 -1.15
N TYR A 340 21.84 -24.07 -1.69
CA TYR A 340 21.81 -24.70 -3.01
C TYR A 340 22.29 -23.73 -4.11
N ASP A 341 21.80 -22.49 -4.10
CA ASP A 341 22.20 -21.48 -5.08
C ASP A 341 23.67 -21.07 -4.92
N LYS A 342 24.15 -20.90 -3.68
CA LYS A 342 25.58 -20.68 -3.41
C LYS A 342 26.44 -21.81 -3.96
N ARG A 343 26.04 -23.06 -3.74
CA ARG A 343 26.75 -24.25 -4.26
C ARG A 343 26.72 -24.28 -5.79
N LYS A 344 25.59 -23.96 -6.42
CA LYS A 344 25.45 -23.89 -7.87
C LYS A 344 26.36 -22.80 -8.46
N ASN A 345 26.31 -21.58 -7.91
CA ASN A 345 27.13 -20.45 -8.33
C ASN A 345 28.61 -20.73 -8.16
N TYR A 346 29.01 -21.32 -7.03
CA TYR A 346 30.39 -21.76 -6.82
C TYR A 346 30.82 -22.82 -7.84
N GLY A 347 29.94 -23.79 -8.13
CA GLY A 347 30.19 -24.80 -9.16
C GLY A 347 30.37 -24.20 -10.56
N GLU A 348 29.62 -23.16 -10.90
CA GLU A 348 29.79 -22.41 -12.15
C GLU A 348 31.11 -21.61 -12.17
N LEU A 349 31.44 -20.93 -11.07
CA LEU A 349 32.68 -20.19 -10.93
C LEU A 349 33.91 -21.10 -11.05
N VAL A 350 33.92 -22.24 -10.35
CA VAL A 350 34.99 -23.25 -10.44
C VAL A 350 35.13 -23.76 -11.86
N LYS A 351 34.02 -24.03 -12.56
CA LYS A 351 34.04 -24.42 -13.99
C LYS A 351 34.60 -23.32 -14.90
N GLN A 352 34.44 -22.04 -14.55
CA GLN A 352 34.98 -20.93 -15.33
C GLN A 352 36.47 -20.72 -15.08
N MET A 353 36.90 -20.77 -13.82
CA MET A 353 38.29 -20.57 -13.41
C MET A 353 39.18 -21.76 -13.76
N TYR A 354 38.70 -22.96 -13.50
CA TYR A 354 39.43 -24.21 -13.71
C TYR A 354 38.87 -24.96 -14.91
N LYS A 355 38.80 -24.28 -16.07
CA LYS A 355 38.56 -24.99 -17.33
C LYS A 355 39.76 -25.92 -17.55
N PRO A 356 39.57 -27.25 -17.62
CA PRO A 356 40.68 -28.14 -17.89
C PRO A 356 41.34 -27.74 -19.20
N GLU A 357 42.66 -27.64 -19.21
CA GLU A 357 43.43 -27.38 -20.42
C GLU A 357 43.37 -28.61 -21.32
N ILE A 358 42.34 -28.66 -22.18
CA ILE A 358 42.21 -29.70 -23.18
C ILE A 358 43.21 -29.38 -24.28
N SER A 359 44.20 -30.27 -24.49
CA SER A 359 45.17 -30.12 -25.58
C SER A 359 44.47 -29.95 -26.94
N ARG A 360 45.09 -29.20 -27.85
CA ARG A 360 44.50 -28.84 -29.16
C ARG A 360 44.05 -30.07 -29.96
N LYS A 361 44.78 -31.18 -29.87
CA LYS A 361 44.43 -32.48 -30.49
C LYS A 361 43.15 -33.07 -29.89
N LYS A 362 43.04 -33.11 -28.56
CA LYS A 362 41.87 -33.64 -27.85
C LYS A 362 40.62 -32.76 -28.04
N GLN A 363 40.77 -31.45 -28.26
CA GLN A 363 39.66 -30.56 -28.62
C GLN A 363 39.08 -30.90 -30.00
N ILE A 364 39.93 -31.23 -30.97
CA ILE A 364 39.50 -31.65 -32.31
C ILE A 364 38.80 -33.00 -32.22
N GLU A 365 39.37 -33.95 -31.49
CA GLU A 365 38.76 -35.27 -31.25
C GLU A 365 37.37 -35.16 -30.58
N MET A 366 37.23 -34.33 -29.55
CA MET A 366 35.94 -34.03 -28.89
C MET A 366 34.93 -33.37 -29.83
N LYS A 367 35.37 -32.47 -30.72
CA LYS A 367 34.48 -31.88 -31.75
C LYS A 367 34.01 -32.92 -32.75
N ILE A 368 34.90 -33.82 -33.17
CA ILE A 368 34.58 -34.94 -34.07
C ILE A 368 33.60 -35.90 -33.38
N GLN A 369 33.81 -36.26 -32.11
CA GLN A 369 32.88 -37.09 -31.34
C GLN A 369 31.51 -36.42 -31.16
N LYS A 370 31.47 -35.12 -30.85
CA LYS A 370 30.20 -34.37 -30.76
C LYS A 370 29.47 -34.30 -32.11
N ALA A 371 30.20 -34.15 -33.21
CA ALA A 371 29.61 -34.20 -34.55
C ALA A 371 29.04 -35.59 -34.85
N LYS A 372 29.76 -36.66 -34.50
CA LYS A 372 29.30 -38.05 -34.63
C LYS A 372 28.04 -38.33 -33.81
N LEU A 373 27.96 -37.84 -32.57
CA LEU A 373 26.79 -38.01 -31.69
C LEU A 373 25.57 -37.21 -32.14
N LYS A 374 25.75 -36.02 -32.73
CA LYS A 374 24.65 -35.19 -33.26
C LYS A 374 23.98 -35.81 -34.48
N HIS A 375 24.68 -36.68 -35.21
CA HIS A 375 24.18 -37.35 -36.41
C HIS A 375 23.80 -38.81 -36.19
N ILE A 376 23.63 -39.26 -34.93
CA ILE A 376 22.92 -40.52 -34.71
C ILE A 376 21.48 -40.28 -35.17
N PRO A 377 21.01 -40.90 -36.27
CA PRO A 377 19.60 -40.82 -36.61
C PRO A 377 18.83 -41.33 -35.39
N LYS A 378 17.86 -40.55 -34.91
CA LYS A 378 16.91 -41.03 -33.91
C LYS A 378 16.29 -42.27 -34.52
N ALA A 379 16.78 -43.45 -34.15
CA ALA A 379 16.18 -44.71 -34.54
C ALA A 379 14.73 -44.57 -34.11
N ASN A 380 13.85 -44.64 -35.10
CA ASN A 380 12.42 -44.58 -34.93
C ASN A 380 12.07 -45.41 -33.71
N THR A 381 11.42 -44.75 -32.75
CA THR A 381 10.55 -45.36 -31.75
C THR A 381 9.82 -46.49 -32.44
N ILE A 382 10.30 -47.71 -32.24
CA ILE A 382 9.52 -48.91 -32.48
C ILE A 382 8.41 -48.79 -31.44
N GLU A 383 7.24 -48.39 -31.91
CA GLU A 383 5.97 -48.68 -31.28
C GLU A 383 5.96 -50.19 -31.02
N SER A 384 6.39 -50.59 -29.82
CA SER A 384 6.26 -51.96 -29.38
C SER A 384 4.77 -52.19 -29.09
N LEU A 385 4.08 -52.65 -30.12
CA LEU A 385 3.04 -53.66 -30.07
C LEU A 385 3.32 -54.68 -28.97
N HIS A 386 2.91 -54.40 -27.73
CA HIS A 386 2.64 -55.38 -26.68
C HIS A 386 1.23 -55.13 -26.14
N SER A 387 0.26 -55.21 -27.05
CA SER A 387 -1.04 -55.79 -26.76
C SER A 387 -0.85 -57.31 -26.67
N GLU A 388 -1.02 -57.85 -25.46
CA GLU A 388 -1.61 -59.15 -25.11
C GLU A 388 -0.88 -59.81 -23.93
N GLY A 389 -1.60 -59.86 -22.81
CA GLY A 389 -1.65 -61.05 -21.96
C GLY A 389 -0.47 -61.31 -21.04
N ARG A 390 -0.49 -60.70 -19.85
CA ARG A 390 -0.40 -61.49 -18.59
C ARG A 390 -0.88 -60.66 -17.41
N ARG A 391 -2.10 -60.98 -16.98
CA ARG A 391 -2.61 -60.71 -15.64
C ARG A 391 -1.72 -61.45 -14.63
N LEU A 392 -1.14 -60.75 -13.66
CA LEU A 392 -0.99 -61.26 -12.31
C LEU A 392 -1.20 -60.11 -11.31
N SER A 393 -2.37 -60.22 -10.67
CA SER A 393 -2.84 -59.77 -9.36
C SER A 393 -2.04 -58.77 -8.48
N PRO A 394 -2.77 -57.91 -7.74
CA PRO A 394 -2.27 -57.11 -6.64
C PRO A 394 -2.29 -57.90 -5.32
N THR A 395 -1.16 -57.96 -4.62
CA THR A 395 -1.05 -58.34 -3.20
C THR A 395 -0.37 -57.15 -2.53
N SER A 396 -0.96 -56.36 -1.62
CA SER A 396 -1.74 -56.68 -0.42
C SER A 396 -1.02 -57.59 0.57
N SER A 397 -0.08 -57.02 1.31
CA SER A 397 0.21 -57.31 2.72
C SER A 397 1.17 -56.21 3.21
N GLY A 398 0.82 -55.39 4.19
CA GLY A 398 0.80 -55.77 5.61
C GLY A 398 2.16 -55.40 6.21
N ARG A 399 2.34 -54.20 6.79
CA ARG A 399 2.35 -54.00 8.25
C ARG A 399 3.01 -55.18 8.99
N LEU A 400 4.21 -54.95 9.55
CA LEU A 400 4.47 -54.98 11.00
C LEU A 400 5.98 -55.01 11.32
N ASN A 401 6.33 -54.11 12.23
CA ASN A 401 7.44 -54.16 13.19
C ASN A 401 8.09 -55.53 13.43
N SER A 402 9.43 -55.57 13.43
CA SER A 402 10.17 -56.17 14.56
C SER A 402 11.63 -55.70 14.60
N PRO A 403 12.17 -55.36 15.78
CA PRO A 403 13.56 -54.95 16.02
C PRO A 403 14.49 -56.18 16.13
N ASN A 404 15.81 -55.94 16.07
CA ASN A 404 16.93 -56.90 16.03
C ASN A 404 17.35 -57.40 14.65
N ALA A 405 18.27 -56.66 14.03
CA ALA A 405 19.31 -57.23 13.18
C ALA A 405 20.66 -56.60 13.59
N SER A 406 21.24 -57.17 14.64
CA SER A 406 22.67 -57.14 14.89
C SER A 406 23.45 -57.80 13.75
N VAL A 407 24.74 -57.48 13.67
CA VAL A 407 25.83 -58.11 12.89
C VAL A 407 26.29 -57.27 11.70
N GLY A 408 27.44 -56.63 11.88
CA GLY A 408 28.18 -55.93 10.82
C GLY A 408 29.27 -54.98 11.31
N LYS A 409 29.94 -55.29 12.43
CA LYS A 409 31.17 -54.59 12.84
C LYS A 409 32.26 -54.81 11.79
N SER A 410 32.73 -53.73 11.17
CA SER A 410 34.01 -53.67 10.47
C SER A 410 34.93 -52.77 11.29
N GLU A 411 35.62 -53.39 12.24
CA GLU A 411 36.80 -52.85 12.89
C GLU A 411 38.00 -53.13 11.99
N TYR A 412 38.57 -52.12 11.35
CA TYR A 412 39.97 -52.14 10.92
C TYR A 412 40.64 -50.80 11.22
N ARG A 413 41.22 -50.77 12.43
CA ARG A 413 42.59 -50.36 12.74
C ARG A 413 43.13 -49.07 12.10
N ASN A 414 43.12 -48.02 12.93
CA ASN A 414 44.24 -47.13 13.15
C ASN A 414 45.57 -47.91 13.22
N TYR A 415 46.56 -47.57 12.39
CA TYR A 415 48.00 -47.52 12.70
C TYR A 415 48.74 -46.89 11.49
N PHE A 416 49.74 -46.04 11.75
CA PHE A 416 50.58 -45.22 10.84
C PHE A 416 49.94 -43.89 10.40
N SER A 417 50.45 -42.70 10.75
CA SER A 417 51.86 -42.28 10.74
C SER A 417 52.09 -41.06 11.66
N GLU A 418 52.56 -41.31 12.89
CA GLU A 418 53.35 -40.35 13.66
C GLU A 418 54.82 -40.65 13.38
N ASN A 419 55.37 -40.01 12.35
CA ASN A 419 56.80 -39.71 12.15
C ASN A 419 57.00 -39.18 10.72
N SER A 420 56.50 -37.97 10.47
CA SER A 420 56.87 -37.18 9.30
C SER A 420 57.72 -36.01 9.79
N THR A 421 59.02 -36.26 9.98
CA THR A 421 60.06 -35.24 10.05
C THR A 421 60.11 -34.51 8.70
N LEU A 422 59.27 -33.49 8.58
CA LEU A 422 59.21 -32.59 7.43
C LEU A 422 60.58 -31.95 7.27
N LYS A 423 61.28 -32.32 6.19
CA LYS A 423 62.50 -31.64 5.74
C LYS A 423 62.20 -30.14 5.60
N PRO A 424 63.04 -29.25 6.14
CA PRO A 424 62.83 -27.81 6.01
C PRO A 424 62.92 -27.42 4.54
N ILE A 425 61.83 -26.87 4.00
CA ILE A 425 61.77 -26.29 2.67
C ILE A 425 62.75 -25.11 2.66
N ARG A 426 63.85 -25.24 1.91
CA ARG A 426 64.87 -24.21 1.72
C ARG A 426 64.24 -23.00 1.04
N ARG A 427 63.90 -21.97 1.82
CA ARG A 427 63.41 -20.68 1.31
C ARG A 427 64.61 -19.94 0.72
N TRP A 428 64.52 -19.55 -0.55
CA TRP A 428 65.47 -18.63 -1.17
C TRP A 428 65.32 -17.26 -0.49
N LYS A 429 66.43 -16.59 -0.14
CA LYS A 429 66.39 -15.19 0.33
C LYS A 429 65.79 -14.33 -0.79
N GLU A 430 64.80 -13.51 -0.45
CA GLU A 430 64.28 -12.51 -1.39
C GLU A 430 65.38 -11.53 -1.79
N ASN A 431 65.40 -11.18 -3.07
CA ASN A 431 66.44 -10.36 -3.67
C ASN A 431 66.25 -8.88 -3.28
N GLU A 432 67.13 -8.35 -2.42
CA GLU A 432 67.04 -6.99 -1.82
C GLU A 432 67.12 -5.85 -2.85
N MET A 433 67.53 -6.13 -4.08
CA MET A 433 67.63 -5.15 -5.18
C MET A 433 66.29 -4.84 -5.85
N LYS A 434 65.19 -5.49 -5.47
CA LYS A 434 63.85 -5.12 -5.94
C LYS A 434 63.22 -4.14 -4.95
N PRO A 435 62.79 -2.94 -5.38
CA PRO A 435 62.06 -2.03 -4.51
C PRO A 435 60.83 -2.76 -3.96
N MET A 436 60.74 -2.87 -2.64
CA MET A 436 59.66 -3.58 -1.96
C MET A 436 58.32 -3.04 -2.46
N THR A 437 57.53 -3.91 -3.08
CA THR A 437 56.14 -3.59 -3.41
C THR A 437 55.44 -3.22 -2.12
N LYS A 438 54.89 -2.00 -2.04
CA LYS A 438 54.17 -1.50 -0.87
C LYS A 438 53.25 -2.62 -0.34
N PRO A 439 53.30 -2.94 0.97
CA PRO A 439 52.48 -4.02 1.52
C PRO A 439 51.03 -3.75 1.12
N LYS A 440 50.39 -4.75 0.51
CA LYS A 440 48.95 -4.66 0.21
C LYS A 440 48.25 -4.44 1.54
N LEU A 441 47.66 -3.25 1.72
CA LEU A 441 46.78 -2.98 2.85
C LEU A 441 45.80 -4.15 2.91
N ALA A 442 45.82 -4.90 4.01
CA ALA A 442 44.85 -5.95 4.24
C ALA A 442 43.46 -5.36 4.01
N PRO A 443 42.54 -6.05 3.33
CA PRO A 443 41.18 -5.56 3.19
C PRO A 443 40.66 -5.31 4.60
N ILE A 444 40.37 -4.05 4.89
CA ILE A 444 39.66 -3.68 6.11
C ILE A 444 38.30 -4.35 5.96
N VAL A 445 38.14 -5.53 6.57
CA VAL A 445 36.84 -6.18 6.72
C VAL A 445 36.13 -5.37 7.80
N THR A 446 35.57 -4.24 7.42
CA THR A 446 34.57 -3.57 8.25
C THR A 446 33.35 -4.45 8.26
N ASP A 447 33.11 -5.08 9.40
CA ASP A 447 31.88 -5.81 9.64
C ASP A 447 30.73 -4.80 9.58
N TYR A 448 29.99 -4.81 8.47
CA TYR A 448 29.00 -3.80 8.12
C TYR A 448 27.94 -3.63 9.22
N LEU A 449 27.69 -4.69 10.01
CA LEU A 449 26.78 -4.65 11.15
C LEU A 449 27.38 -3.91 12.35
N LEU A 450 28.67 -4.08 12.63
CA LEU A 450 29.39 -3.31 13.64
C LEU A 450 29.50 -1.85 13.21
N GLU A 451 29.79 -1.57 11.95
CA GLU A 451 29.83 -0.22 11.41
C GLU A 451 28.44 0.45 11.46
N LYS A 452 27.36 -0.30 11.15
CA LYS A 452 25.96 0.15 11.31
C LYS A 452 25.52 0.30 12.77
N ARG A 453 26.11 -0.43 13.73
CA ARG A 453 25.88 -0.23 15.17
C ARG A 453 26.62 1.01 15.64
N LYS A 454 27.88 1.18 15.24
CA LYS A 454 28.68 2.36 15.55
C LYS A 454 28.08 3.64 14.97
N ILE A 455 27.58 3.60 13.73
CA ILE A 455 26.84 4.72 13.12
C ILE A 455 25.52 4.98 13.85
N ARG A 456 24.87 3.95 14.42
CA ARG A 456 23.65 4.14 15.23
C ARG A 456 23.95 4.72 16.60
N GLU A 457 25.03 4.28 17.23
CA GLU A 457 25.52 4.82 18.51
C GLU A 457 26.07 6.25 18.34
N GLU A 458 26.80 6.54 17.27
CA GLU A 458 27.26 7.89 16.91
C GLU A 458 26.09 8.80 16.53
N LYS A 459 25.05 8.27 15.86
CA LYS A 459 23.82 9.04 15.62
C LYS A 459 23.01 9.26 16.89
N SER A 460 22.89 8.27 17.77
CA SER A 460 22.14 8.43 19.03
C SER A 460 22.87 9.37 19.98
N THR A 461 24.21 9.32 20.04
CA THR A 461 25.01 10.24 20.86
C THR A 461 25.13 11.64 20.27
N PHE A 462 25.02 11.82 18.95
CA PHE A 462 24.96 13.14 18.31
C PHE A 462 23.55 13.75 18.28
N GLU A 463 22.49 12.93 18.37
CA GLU A 463 21.10 13.38 18.51
C GLU A 463 20.68 13.61 19.97
N GLU A 464 21.38 13.04 20.97
CA GLU A 464 21.13 13.34 22.38
C GLU A 464 21.68 14.70 22.85
N ASP A 465 22.65 15.30 22.14
CA ASP A 465 23.19 16.64 22.47
C ASP A 465 22.57 17.78 21.62
N TYR A 466 21.73 17.41 20.64
CA TYR A 466 20.67 18.29 20.09
C TYR A 466 19.32 17.85 20.61
N GLY A 467 19.24 17.69 21.93
CA GLY A 467 18.01 17.46 22.66
C GLY A 467 16.90 18.39 22.18
N GLU A 468 15.72 17.79 22.06
CA GLU A 468 14.42 18.45 22.17
C GLU A 468 14.49 19.97 22.01
N LYS A 469 14.38 20.44 20.76
CA LYS A 469 13.64 21.68 20.56
C LYS A 469 12.21 21.38 21.00
N LYS A 470 11.95 21.37 22.32
CA LYS A 470 10.71 21.88 22.87
C LYS A 470 10.50 23.15 22.05
N LYS A 471 9.53 23.13 21.12
CA LYS A 471 9.17 24.32 20.35
C LYS A 471 8.99 25.37 21.43
N LYS A 472 9.95 26.32 21.54
CA LYS A 472 9.87 27.35 22.58
C LYS A 472 8.46 27.92 22.40
N PRO A 473 7.62 27.94 23.46
CA PRO A 473 6.27 28.47 23.33
C PRO A 473 6.41 29.80 22.60
N ILE A 474 5.72 29.92 21.46
CA ILE A 474 5.89 31.05 20.56
C ILE A 474 5.68 32.29 21.44
N GLU A 475 6.72 33.09 21.68
CA GLU A 475 6.66 34.25 22.56
C GLU A 475 5.92 35.38 21.84
N TRP A 476 4.64 35.18 21.54
CA TRP A 476 3.80 36.19 20.91
C TRP A 476 3.50 37.36 21.87
N LYS A 477 3.61 37.13 23.18
CA LYS A 477 3.42 38.17 24.20
C LYS A 477 4.35 39.38 24.02
N SER A 478 5.62 39.17 23.70
CA SER A 478 6.61 40.25 23.55
C SER A 478 6.44 41.09 22.29
N LEU A 479 5.83 40.53 21.24
CA LEU A 479 5.50 41.24 20.00
C LEU A 479 4.23 42.09 20.17
N VAL A 480 3.30 41.58 20.97
CA VAL A 480 1.96 42.13 21.17
C VAL A 480 1.97 43.35 22.12
N GLU A 481 2.91 43.42 23.06
CA GLU A 481 3.06 44.56 23.99
C GLU A 481 3.43 45.89 23.30
N LYS A 482 3.91 45.85 22.05
CA LYS A 482 4.36 47.05 21.31
C LYS A 482 3.31 47.62 20.36
N MET A 483 2.16 46.96 20.20
CA MET A 483 1.12 47.34 19.23
C MET A 483 0.01 48.15 19.89
N SER A 484 -0.71 48.96 19.10
CA SER A 484 -1.94 49.61 19.56
C SER A 484 -2.99 48.58 19.99
N GLN A 485 -3.86 48.87 20.96
CA GLN A 485 -4.86 47.91 21.47
C GLN A 485 -5.70 47.28 20.35
N LYS A 486 -6.12 48.09 19.36
CA LYS A 486 -6.90 47.60 18.21
C LYS A 486 -6.08 46.65 17.32
N GLU A 487 -4.82 47.00 17.06
CA GLU A 487 -3.89 46.18 16.26
C GLU A 487 -3.50 44.89 17.01
N LYS A 488 -3.36 44.95 18.34
CA LYS A 488 -3.13 43.82 19.23
C LYS A 488 -4.26 42.80 19.14
N ILE A 489 -5.52 43.26 19.21
CA ILE A 489 -6.69 42.40 19.10
C ILE A 489 -6.77 41.75 17.72
N GLU A 490 -6.57 42.53 16.65
CA GLU A 490 -6.62 42.04 15.27
C GLU A 490 -5.49 41.03 14.99
N TYR A 491 -4.28 41.32 15.45
CA TYR A 491 -3.13 40.42 15.35
C TYR A 491 -3.37 39.11 16.11
N LEU A 492 -3.91 39.15 17.33
CA LEU A 492 -4.22 37.97 18.11
C LEU A 492 -5.31 37.11 17.45
N LYS A 493 -6.34 37.73 16.87
CA LYS A 493 -7.39 37.02 16.11
C LYS A 493 -6.83 36.29 14.89
N VAL A 494 -6.06 36.98 14.05
CA VAL A 494 -5.44 36.40 12.85
C VAL A 494 -4.48 35.27 13.23
N LYS A 495 -3.71 35.45 14.30
CA LYS A 495 -2.74 34.45 14.75
C LYS A 495 -3.42 33.21 15.34
N ALA A 496 -4.50 33.38 16.10
CA ALA A 496 -5.29 32.26 16.60
C ALA A 496 -5.87 31.44 15.44
N GLN A 497 -6.40 32.10 14.41
CA GLN A 497 -6.93 31.44 13.21
C GLN A 497 -5.83 30.65 12.46
N GLN A 498 -4.64 31.22 12.29
CA GLN A 498 -3.52 30.51 11.65
C GLN A 498 -3.04 29.29 12.44
N ILE A 499 -3.14 29.31 13.77
CA ILE A 499 -2.77 28.17 14.62
C ILE A 499 -3.85 27.08 14.53
N GLU A 500 -5.13 27.47 14.53
CA GLU A 500 -6.29 26.58 14.38
C GLU A 500 -6.29 25.87 13.02
N GLU A 501 -6.05 26.60 11.92
CA GLU A 501 -5.91 26.02 10.57
C GLU A 501 -4.76 25.01 10.50
N LYS A 502 -3.63 25.28 11.16
CA LYS A 502 -2.50 24.36 11.20
C LYS A 502 -2.79 23.12 12.05
N ALA A 503 -3.49 23.28 13.17
CA ALA A 503 -3.91 22.15 14.01
C ALA A 503 -4.85 21.22 13.23
N HIS A 504 -5.86 21.78 12.53
CA HIS A 504 -6.77 21.01 11.69
C HIS A 504 -6.05 20.23 10.58
N LEU A 505 -5.13 20.86 9.85
CA LEU A 505 -4.34 20.18 8.82
C LEU A 505 -3.45 19.06 9.38
N GLN A 506 -3.04 19.16 10.64
CA GLN A 506 -2.23 18.16 11.30
C GLN A 506 -3.11 17.02 11.86
N ASP A 507 -4.30 17.32 12.37
CA ASP A 507 -5.32 16.32 12.73
C ASP A 507 -5.77 15.50 11.52
N GLU A 508 -6.03 16.14 10.37
CA GLU A 508 -6.34 15.42 9.12
C GLU A 508 -5.24 14.44 8.72
N LYS A 509 -3.97 14.80 8.93
CA LYS A 509 -2.83 13.90 8.68
C LYS A 509 -2.77 12.77 9.71
N ASN A 510 -3.05 13.07 10.98
CA ASN A 510 -3.02 12.11 12.08
C ASN A 510 -4.20 11.12 12.03
N THR A 511 -5.33 11.46 11.41
CA THR A 511 -6.46 10.52 11.21
C THR A 511 -6.10 9.35 10.28
N ILE A 512 -5.05 9.50 9.46
CA ILE A 512 -4.58 8.47 8.52
C ILE A 512 -3.58 7.51 9.20
N GLU A 513 -2.75 8.01 10.11
CA GLU A 513 -1.78 7.25 10.89
C GLU A 513 -1.90 7.65 12.37
N PHE A 514 -2.52 6.80 13.19
CA PHE A 514 -2.75 7.10 14.61
C PHE A 514 -1.43 7.10 15.39
N ASP A 515 -0.87 8.28 15.61
CA ASP A 515 0.30 8.53 16.47
C ASP A 515 -0.11 9.41 17.66
N ALA A 516 -0.07 8.82 18.86
CA ALA A 516 -0.44 9.50 20.11
C ALA A 516 0.44 10.74 20.40
N LYS A 517 1.68 10.78 19.92
CA LYS A 517 2.54 11.97 20.07
C LYS A 517 2.11 13.10 19.15
N ALA A 518 1.71 12.76 17.93
CA ALA A 518 1.24 13.74 16.96
C ALA A 518 -0.10 14.35 17.38
N GLN A 519 -0.96 13.56 18.06
CA GLN A 519 -2.22 14.03 18.62
C GLN A 519 -2.03 14.94 19.84
N ALA A 520 -1.05 14.65 20.72
CA ALA A 520 -0.69 15.56 21.80
C ALA A 520 -0.18 16.92 21.27
N GLU A 521 0.55 16.94 20.16
CA GLU A 521 0.99 18.19 19.52
C GLU A 521 -0.18 19.00 18.93
N THR A 522 -1.22 18.35 18.39
CA THR A 522 -2.40 19.06 17.85
C THR A 522 -3.26 19.63 18.97
N ASP A 523 -3.44 18.88 20.05
CA ASP A 523 -4.10 19.36 21.27
C ASP A 523 -3.37 20.59 21.85
N ASP A 524 -2.04 20.58 21.93
CA ASP A 524 -1.25 21.74 22.39
C ASP A 524 -1.43 22.98 21.49
N MET A 525 -1.53 22.79 20.17
CA MET A 525 -1.77 23.88 19.22
C MET A 525 -3.18 24.48 19.36
N LEU A 526 -4.20 23.63 19.56
CA LEU A 526 -5.57 24.08 19.82
C LEU A 526 -5.67 24.85 21.14
N ILE A 527 -4.99 24.38 22.18
CA ILE A 527 -4.90 25.08 23.47
C ILE A 527 -4.27 26.47 23.31
N ASP A 528 -3.21 26.59 22.50
CA ASP A 528 -2.57 27.89 22.25
C ASP A 528 -3.43 28.85 21.41
N ALA A 529 -4.20 28.34 20.44
CA ALA A 529 -5.18 29.13 19.69
C ALA A 529 -6.30 29.65 20.61
N LEU A 530 -6.81 28.79 21.50
CA LEU A 530 -7.82 29.16 22.50
C LEU A 530 -7.29 30.21 23.48
N LYS A 531 -6.06 30.05 23.99
CA LYS A 531 -5.42 31.06 24.84
C LYS A 531 -5.35 32.42 24.14
N ALA A 532 -4.92 32.45 22.87
CA ALA A 532 -4.85 33.69 22.09
C ALA A 532 -6.22 34.35 21.88
N ARG A 533 -7.28 33.57 21.61
CA ARG A 533 -8.66 34.07 21.52
C ARG A 533 -9.16 34.63 22.86
N ILE A 534 -8.89 33.93 23.96
CA ILE A 534 -9.28 34.38 25.31
C ILE A 534 -8.57 35.68 25.66
N THR A 535 -7.26 35.79 25.40
CA THR A 535 -6.52 37.04 25.68
C THR A 535 -7.07 38.21 24.84
N ALA A 536 -7.43 37.97 23.58
CA ALA A 536 -8.06 38.99 22.74
C ALA A 536 -9.45 39.43 23.27
N LEU A 537 -10.21 38.53 23.90
CA LEU A 537 -11.49 38.84 24.52
C LEU A 537 -11.34 39.57 25.86
N GLU A 538 -10.35 39.20 26.67
CA GLU A 538 -10.01 39.87 27.93
C GLU A 538 -9.57 41.33 27.67
N ASP A 539 -8.77 41.57 26.64
CA ASP A 539 -8.36 42.93 26.25
C ASP A 539 -9.53 43.81 25.76
N VAL A 540 -10.56 43.18 25.15
CA VAL A 540 -11.80 43.85 24.69
C VAL A 540 -12.76 44.16 25.83
N THR A 541 -12.80 43.31 26.86
CA THR A 541 -13.72 43.42 27.99
C THR A 541 -13.15 44.20 29.17
N GLY A 542 -11.82 44.31 29.26
CA GLY A 542 -11.10 45.07 30.29
C GLY A 542 -10.75 46.52 29.92
N SER A 543 -11.10 46.98 28.72
CA SER A 543 -11.03 48.39 28.29
C SER A 543 -12.43 48.99 28.32
#